data_AF-A0A0R3QBU8-F1
#
_entry.id   AF-A0A0R3QBU8-F1
#
_cell.length_a   1.000
_cell.length_b   1.000
_cell.length_c   1.000
_cell.angle_alpha   90.00
_cell.angle_beta   90.00
_cell.angle_gamma   90.00
#
_symmetry.space_group_name_H-M   'P 1'
#
loop_
_entity.id
_entity.type
_entity.pdbx_description
1 polymer ?
#
loop_
_entity_poly.entity_id
_entity_poly.type
_entity_poly.pdbx_seq_one_letter_code
_entity_poly.pdbx_strand_id
1 'polypeptide(L)'
;IKTTLINPCTEKHIAKYRDQKRYVIYETPDDYKTITLPYLEEQQFTMKWIFNMLEHKAEMDRIIFEDADPENGFILAPDLKWDGKNLANLYVLAIIRRKGIKSIRDLTSNDLPLLENISKKSYIAIKEKYGIDKHQIRAYFHYQPTFYHLHVHFIHVSYDAPASSVAMVCFFNFDFHC
;
A
#
# COMPACT_ATOMS: atom_id res chain seq x y z
N ILE A 1 -25.00 2.76 6.10
CA ILE A 1 -24.18 1.74 6.81
C ILE A 1 -23.17 1.20 5.81
N LYS A 2 -21.87 1.25 6.10
CA LYS A 2 -20.83 0.65 5.25
C LYS A 2 -20.68 -0.83 5.65
N THR A 3 -20.67 -1.73 4.66
CA THR A 3 -20.62 -3.18 4.86
C THR A 3 -19.47 -3.79 4.06
N THR A 4 -18.68 -4.66 4.69
CA THR A 4 -17.62 -5.44 4.05
C THR A 4 -17.82 -6.91 4.40
N LEU A 5 -17.88 -7.79 3.38
CA LEU A 5 -18.11 -9.22 3.55
C LEU A 5 -16.83 -10.00 3.20
N ILE A 6 -16.42 -10.90 4.09
CA ILE A 6 -15.31 -11.85 3.86
C ILE A 6 -15.89 -13.25 3.90
N ASN A 7 -15.91 -13.93 2.76
CA ASN A 7 -16.42 -15.29 2.62
C ASN A 7 -15.58 -16.08 1.60
N PRO A 8 -14.99 -17.23 1.97
CA PRO A 8 -14.99 -17.86 3.29
C PRO A 8 -14.13 -17.09 4.32
N CYS A 9 -14.61 -17.06 5.57
CA CYS A 9 -13.86 -16.52 6.70
C CYS A 9 -12.92 -17.60 7.27
N THR A 10 -11.63 -17.31 7.37
CA THR A 10 -10.61 -18.25 7.88
C THR A 10 -10.19 -17.83 9.30
N GLU A 11 -9.56 -18.72 10.07
CA GLU A 11 -9.00 -18.36 11.39
C GLU A 11 -8.03 -17.17 11.32
N LYS A 12 -7.29 -17.02 10.21
CA LYS A 12 -6.43 -15.85 9.98
C LYS A 12 -7.23 -14.55 9.88
N HIS A 13 -8.41 -14.58 9.24
CA HIS A 13 -9.30 -13.43 9.19
C HIS A 13 -9.85 -13.08 10.58
N ILE A 14 -10.27 -14.08 11.36
CA ILE A 14 -10.76 -13.88 12.74
C ILE A 14 -9.66 -13.28 13.61
N ALA A 15 -8.47 -13.88 13.60
CA ALA A 15 -7.33 -13.40 14.37
C ALA A 15 -7.03 -11.92 14.04
N LYS A 16 -6.98 -11.56 12.75
CA LYS A 16 -6.69 -10.19 12.29
C LYS A 16 -7.65 -9.13 12.82
N TYR A 17 -8.94 -9.45 12.93
CA TYR A 17 -9.97 -8.48 13.36
C TYR A 17 -10.34 -8.60 14.85
N ARG A 18 -9.94 -9.66 15.53
CA ARG A 18 -10.09 -9.77 16.98
C ARG A 18 -9.28 -8.67 17.67
N ASP A 19 -9.80 -8.13 18.77
CA ASP A 19 -9.04 -7.19 19.59
C ASP A 19 -7.75 -7.85 20.12
N GLN A 20 -6.64 -7.11 20.07
CA GLN A 20 -5.32 -7.62 20.40
C GLN A 20 -4.53 -6.57 21.18
N LYS A 21 -3.80 -7.03 22.20
CA LYS A 21 -2.74 -6.21 22.82
C LYS A 21 -1.63 -5.99 21.79
N ARG A 22 -1.26 -4.72 21.60
CA ARG A 22 -0.21 -4.33 20.64
C ARG A 22 1.09 -4.03 21.37
N TYR A 23 2.20 -4.42 20.76
CA TYR A 23 3.56 -4.17 21.24
C TYR A 23 4.36 -3.48 20.14
N VAL A 24 5.29 -2.62 20.54
CA VAL A 24 6.29 -2.05 19.63
C VAL A 24 7.52 -2.97 19.65
N ILE A 25 7.99 -3.35 18.47
CA ILE A 25 9.17 -4.20 18.29
C ILE A 25 10.15 -3.45 17.40
N TYR A 26 11.42 -3.47 17.78
CA TYR A 26 12.52 -2.97 16.98
C TYR A 26 13.19 -4.15 16.29
N GLU A 27 12.79 -4.41 15.04
CA GLU A 27 13.32 -5.52 14.26
C GLU A 27 14.63 -5.13 13.56
N THR A 28 15.72 -5.85 13.85
CA THR A 28 16.99 -5.66 13.14
C THR A 28 16.95 -6.30 11.75
N PRO A 29 17.88 -5.94 10.84
CA PRO A 29 18.01 -6.64 9.56
C PRO A 29 18.26 -8.14 9.71
N ASP A 30 18.95 -8.56 10.78
CA ASP A 30 19.21 -9.98 11.05
C ASP A 30 17.94 -10.67 11.53
N ASP A 31 17.19 -10.08 12.47
CA ASP A 31 15.88 -10.61 12.91
C ASP A 31 14.93 -10.78 11.73
N TYR A 32 14.90 -9.83 10.79
CA TYR A 32 14.10 -9.96 9.58
C TYR A 32 14.48 -11.21 8.79
N LYS A 33 15.78 -11.44 8.56
CA LYS A 33 16.27 -12.57 7.76
C LYS A 33 16.10 -13.91 8.47
N THR A 34 16.27 -13.97 9.78
CA THR A 34 16.30 -15.24 10.52
C THR A 34 14.97 -15.60 11.18
N ILE A 35 14.06 -14.65 11.36
CA ILE A 35 12.79 -14.87 12.07
C ILE A 35 11.61 -14.50 11.17
N THR A 36 11.53 -13.23 10.76
CA THR A 36 10.33 -12.72 10.07
C THR A 36 10.19 -13.30 8.67
N LEU A 37 11.22 -13.25 7.84
CA LEU A 37 11.19 -13.73 6.46
C LEU A 37 10.85 -15.24 6.38
N PRO A 38 11.48 -16.14 7.16
CA PRO A 38 11.08 -17.54 7.20
C PRO A 38 9.60 -17.72 7.56
N TYR A 39 9.11 -17.00 8.59
CA TYR A 39 7.70 -17.04 8.96
C TYR A 39 6.80 -16.56 7.81
N LEU A 40 7.17 -15.49 7.09
CA LEU A 40 6.40 -15.00 5.96
C LEU A 40 6.33 -15.99 4.79
N GLU A 41 7.43 -16.71 4.53
CA GLU A 41 7.48 -17.73 3.48
C GLU A 41 6.63 -18.97 3.84
N GLU A 42 6.58 -19.33 5.11
CA GLU A 42 5.65 -20.35 5.63
C GLU A 42 4.19 -19.90 5.54
N GLN A 43 3.91 -18.62 5.79
CA GLN A 43 2.58 -18.06 5.71
C GLN A 43 2.15 -17.81 4.25
N GLN A 44 1.42 -18.76 3.66
CA GLN A 44 0.82 -18.64 2.32
C GLN A 44 -0.29 -17.56 2.25
N PHE A 45 0.07 -16.28 2.26
CA PHE A 45 -0.89 -15.19 2.05
C PHE A 45 -1.37 -15.19 0.60
N THR A 46 -2.69 -15.22 0.39
CA THR A 46 -3.24 -15.15 -0.97
C THR A 46 -3.22 -13.71 -1.49
N MET A 47 -2.49 -13.52 -2.60
CA MET A 47 -2.36 -12.24 -3.31
C MET A 47 -3.24 -12.20 -4.56
N LYS A 48 -4.21 -13.13 -4.65
CA LYS A 48 -5.03 -13.33 -5.84
C LYS A 48 -5.77 -12.07 -6.28
N TRP A 49 -6.27 -11.28 -5.33
CA TRP A 49 -6.98 -10.04 -5.66
C TRP A 49 -6.07 -8.99 -6.33
N ILE A 50 -4.80 -8.91 -5.91
CA ILE A 50 -3.79 -8.01 -6.51
C ILE A 50 -3.50 -8.45 -7.93
N PHE A 51 -3.21 -9.73 -8.13
CA PHE A 51 -2.93 -10.24 -9.48
C PHE A 51 -4.15 -10.15 -10.39
N ASN A 52 -5.36 -10.36 -9.87
CA ASN A 52 -6.58 -10.13 -10.65
C ASN A 52 -6.70 -8.67 -11.09
N MET A 53 -6.37 -7.70 -10.23
CA MET A 53 -6.37 -6.29 -10.60
C MET A 53 -5.28 -5.97 -11.64
N LEU A 54 -4.05 -6.45 -11.43
CA LEU A 54 -2.91 -6.24 -12.34
C LEU A 54 -3.09 -6.90 -13.72
N GLU A 55 -3.86 -8.00 -13.79
CA GLU A 55 -4.21 -8.76 -15.00
C GLU A 55 -5.57 -8.35 -15.58
N HIS A 56 -6.17 -7.28 -15.07
CA HIS A 56 -7.44 -6.73 -15.51
C HIS A 56 -8.65 -7.68 -15.44
N LYS A 57 -8.62 -8.63 -14.51
CA LYS A 57 -9.70 -9.59 -14.24
C LYS A 57 -10.74 -9.06 -13.25
N ALA A 58 -10.44 -8.00 -12.49
CA ALA A 58 -11.33 -7.42 -11.50
C ALA A 58 -10.97 -5.94 -11.19
N GLU A 59 -11.91 -5.19 -10.62
CA GLU A 59 -11.73 -3.82 -10.07
C GLU A 59 -11.30 -2.74 -11.11
N MET A 60 -11.54 -2.99 -12.39
CA MET A 60 -11.09 -2.12 -13.49
C MET A 60 -11.75 -0.74 -13.51
N ASP A 61 -13.02 -0.68 -13.12
CA ASP A 61 -13.81 0.54 -13.03
C ASP A 61 -13.31 1.52 -11.97
N ARG A 62 -12.47 1.05 -11.05
CA ARG A 62 -11.93 1.83 -9.93
C ARG A 62 -10.54 2.37 -10.18
N ILE A 63 -9.87 1.98 -11.26
CA ILE A 63 -8.52 2.44 -11.58
C ILE A 63 -8.55 3.95 -11.87
N ILE A 64 -7.71 4.70 -11.16
CA ILE A 64 -7.51 6.14 -11.36
C ILE A 64 -6.46 6.37 -12.43
N PHE A 65 -5.37 5.59 -12.37
CA PHE A 65 -4.24 5.69 -13.27
C PHE A 65 -3.54 4.32 -13.38
N GLU A 66 -2.98 4.05 -14.56
CA GLU A 66 -2.19 2.86 -14.81
C GLU A 66 -0.96 3.18 -15.66
N ASP A 67 0.19 2.70 -15.20
CA ASP A 67 1.40 2.58 -16.00
C ASP A 67 1.64 1.09 -16.29
N ALA A 68 1.64 0.74 -17.57
CA ALA A 68 1.73 -0.65 -18.03
C ALA A 68 3.17 -1.22 -18.04
N ASP A 69 4.18 -0.42 -17.72
CA ASP A 69 5.57 -0.90 -17.66
C ASP A 69 5.71 -2.08 -16.66
N PRO A 70 6.30 -3.21 -17.06
CA PRO A 70 6.35 -4.41 -16.21
C PRO A 70 7.28 -4.26 -15.00
N GLU A 71 8.28 -3.38 -15.07
CA GLU A 71 9.32 -3.25 -14.04
C GLU A 71 9.09 -2.03 -13.14
N ASN A 72 8.76 -0.91 -13.74
CA ASN A 72 8.61 0.40 -13.10
C ASN A 72 7.16 0.91 -13.13
N GLY A 73 6.22 0.16 -13.69
CA GLY A 73 4.80 0.52 -13.75
C GLY A 73 4.01 0.10 -12.50
N PHE A 74 2.81 0.66 -12.38
CA PHE A 74 1.92 0.46 -11.24
C PHE A 74 0.47 0.80 -11.60
N ILE A 75 -0.47 0.33 -10.79
CA ILE A 75 -1.88 0.73 -10.81
C ILE A 75 -2.15 1.62 -9.59
N LEU A 76 -2.84 2.73 -9.81
CA LEU A 76 -3.35 3.61 -8.76
C LEU A 76 -4.87 3.43 -8.63
N ALA A 77 -5.35 3.07 -7.45
CA ALA A 77 -6.78 2.83 -7.21
C ALA A 77 -7.21 3.21 -5.78
N PRO A 78 -8.49 3.55 -5.54
CA PRO A 78 -9.02 3.79 -4.20
C PRO A 78 -8.86 2.57 -3.27
N ASP A 79 -8.42 2.80 -2.03
CA ASP A 79 -8.42 1.76 -0.99
C ASP A 79 -9.86 1.31 -0.69
N LEU A 80 -10.06 0.03 -0.38
CA LEU A 80 -11.36 -0.53 0.03
C LEU A 80 -11.96 0.18 1.28
N LYS A 81 -11.12 0.80 2.09
CA LYS A 81 -11.50 1.58 3.28
C LYS A 81 -12.14 2.91 2.92
N TRP A 82 -11.95 3.43 1.72
CA TRP A 82 -12.57 4.68 1.27
C TRP A 82 -13.80 4.43 0.41
N ASP A 83 -14.84 5.26 0.57
CA ASP A 83 -16.10 5.16 -0.17
C ASP A 83 -16.14 6.05 -1.42
N GLY A 84 -15.07 6.82 -1.67
CA GLY A 84 -14.94 7.72 -2.82
C GLY A 84 -15.78 9.00 -2.72
N LYS A 85 -16.43 9.28 -1.58
CA LYS A 85 -17.36 10.41 -1.45
C LYS A 85 -16.72 11.63 -0.82
N ASN A 86 -16.16 11.47 0.37
CA ASN A 86 -15.56 12.58 1.09
C ASN A 86 -14.09 12.71 0.69
N LEU A 87 -13.67 13.86 0.18
CA LEU A 87 -12.27 14.08 -0.18
C LEU A 87 -11.37 14.28 1.04
N ALA A 88 -11.93 14.70 2.17
CA ALA A 88 -11.18 14.87 3.42
C ALA A 88 -10.71 13.53 4.03
N ASN A 89 -11.30 12.40 3.60
CA ASN A 89 -10.84 11.05 3.93
C ASN A 89 -10.31 10.27 2.72
N LEU A 90 -9.83 10.98 1.69
CA LEU A 90 -9.22 10.36 0.51
C LEU A 90 -8.18 9.32 0.93
N TYR A 91 -8.29 8.14 0.33
CA TYR A 91 -7.36 7.04 0.51
C TYR A 91 -7.18 6.29 -0.81
N VAL A 92 -6.00 6.41 -1.39
CA VAL A 92 -5.60 5.80 -2.64
C VAL A 92 -4.35 4.93 -2.42
N LEU A 93 -4.24 3.83 -3.17
CA LEU A 93 -3.10 2.92 -3.16
C LEU A 93 -2.44 2.89 -4.54
N ALA A 94 -1.12 2.99 -4.58
CA ALA A 94 -0.33 2.60 -5.73
C ALA A 94 0.19 1.17 -5.52
N ILE A 95 -0.10 0.25 -6.45
CA ILE A 95 0.28 -1.16 -6.39
C ILE A 95 1.16 -1.47 -7.59
N ILE A 96 2.38 -1.92 -7.35
CA ILE A 96 3.40 -2.09 -8.39
C ILE A 96 3.06 -3.27 -9.31
N ARG A 97 3.49 -3.22 -10.58
CA ARG A 97 3.35 -4.36 -11.51
C ARG A 97 4.38 -5.44 -11.24
N ARG A 98 5.63 -5.02 -10.98
CA ARG A 98 6.76 -5.89 -10.71
C ARG A 98 6.49 -6.82 -9.54
N LYS A 99 6.78 -8.11 -9.73
CA LYS A 99 6.59 -9.15 -8.71
C LYS A 99 7.85 -9.29 -7.85
N GLY A 100 7.69 -9.83 -6.65
CA GLY A 100 8.82 -10.26 -5.80
C GLY A 100 9.25 -9.27 -4.72
N ILE A 101 8.83 -8.00 -4.79
CA ILE A 101 9.08 -7.00 -3.75
C ILE A 101 7.97 -7.06 -2.70
N LYS A 102 8.29 -7.59 -1.51
CA LYS A 102 7.32 -7.86 -0.45
C LYS A 102 7.05 -6.65 0.42
N SER A 103 8.08 -5.87 0.72
CA SER A 103 8.01 -4.71 1.62
C SER A 103 9.21 -3.77 1.40
N ILE A 104 9.32 -2.74 2.24
CA ILE A 104 10.47 -1.83 2.25
C ILE A 104 11.82 -2.53 2.51
N ARG A 105 11.82 -3.75 3.09
CA ARG A 105 13.05 -4.54 3.31
C ARG A 105 13.69 -5.04 2.02
N ASP A 106 12.92 -5.15 0.95
CA ASP A 106 13.39 -5.65 -0.34
C ASP A 106 13.82 -4.50 -1.28
N LEU A 107 13.62 -3.24 -0.87
CA LEU A 107 13.99 -2.06 -1.66
C LEU A 107 15.50 -1.85 -1.66
N THR A 108 16.01 -1.50 -2.84
CA THR A 108 17.41 -1.18 -3.13
C THR A 108 17.49 0.09 -3.95
N SER A 109 18.71 0.58 -4.22
CA SER A 109 18.93 1.72 -5.11
C SER A 109 18.41 1.49 -6.54
N ASN A 110 18.34 0.23 -6.99
CA ASN A 110 17.84 -0.10 -8.33
C ASN A 110 16.34 0.14 -8.48
N ASP A 111 15.63 0.31 -7.35
CA ASP A 111 14.18 0.55 -7.33
C ASP A 111 13.82 2.03 -7.45
N LEU A 112 14.81 2.93 -7.42
CA LEU A 112 14.57 4.38 -7.54
C LEU A 112 13.70 4.75 -8.75
N PRO A 113 13.90 4.21 -9.97
CA PRO A 113 13.03 4.54 -11.11
C PRO A 113 11.56 4.19 -10.89
N LEU A 114 11.26 3.03 -10.30
CA LEU A 114 9.91 2.65 -9.91
C LEU A 114 9.33 3.64 -8.89
N LEU A 115 10.11 3.96 -7.85
CA LEU A 115 9.64 4.79 -6.74
C LEU A 115 9.41 6.25 -7.18
N GLU A 116 10.30 6.82 -7.99
CA GLU A 116 10.12 8.14 -8.59
C GLU A 116 8.90 8.17 -9.52
N ASN A 117 8.69 7.10 -10.30
CA ASN A 117 7.53 6.98 -11.18
C ASN A 117 6.21 6.95 -10.37
N ILE A 118 6.15 6.14 -9.31
CA ILE A 118 5.00 6.10 -8.40
C ILE A 118 4.73 7.48 -7.81
N SER A 119 5.76 8.14 -7.26
CA SER A 119 5.62 9.46 -6.65
C SER A 119 5.05 10.47 -7.65
N LYS A 120 5.74 10.67 -8.78
CA LYS A 120 5.40 11.69 -9.78
C LYS A 120 4.02 11.45 -10.38
N LYS A 121 3.75 10.24 -10.89
CA LYS A 121 2.51 9.97 -11.62
C LYS A 121 1.30 9.87 -10.69
N SER A 122 1.47 9.43 -9.44
CA SER A 122 0.36 9.39 -8.48
C SER A 122 -0.10 10.79 -8.10
N TYR A 123 0.81 11.73 -7.82
CA TYR A 123 0.42 13.10 -7.50
C TYR A 123 -0.29 13.80 -8.66
N ILE A 124 0.19 13.60 -9.90
CA ILE A 124 -0.48 14.12 -11.11
C ILE A 124 -1.90 13.53 -11.21
N ALA A 125 -2.03 12.21 -11.16
CA ALA A 125 -3.32 11.54 -11.29
C ALA A 125 -4.31 11.92 -10.18
N ILE A 126 -3.86 12.05 -8.93
CA ILE A 126 -4.69 12.50 -7.80
C ILE A 126 -5.15 13.94 -8.02
N LYS A 127 -4.26 14.83 -8.50
CA LYS A 127 -4.61 16.22 -8.79
C LYS A 127 -5.63 16.32 -9.90
N GLU A 128 -5.43 15.59 -11.00
CA GLU A 128 -6.34 15.58 -12.15
C GLU A 128 -7.71 15.02 -11.80
N LYS A 129 -7.75 13.91 -11.03
CA LYS A 129 -9.00 13.23 -10.69
C LYS A 129 -9.81 13.94 -9.60
N TYR A 130 -9.14 14.47 -8.58
CA TYR A 130 -9.79 14.94 -7.35
C TYR A 130 -9.51 16.42 -7.02
N GLY A 131 -8.66 17.10 -7.77
CA GLY A 131 -8.29 18.50 -7.52
C GLY A 131 -7.37 18.72 -6.32
N ILE A 132 -6.95 17.66 -5.64
CA ILE A 132 -6.15 17.73 -4.40
C ILE A 132 -4.68 17.92 -4.75
N ASP A 133 -4.05 18.90 -4.09
CA ASP A 133 -2.64 19.21 -4.29
C ASP A 133 -1.70 18.22 -3.58
N LYS A 134 -0.48 18.01 -4.09
CA LYS A 134 0.51 17.11 -3.48
C LYS A 134 0.79 17.48 -2.01
N HIS A 135 0.77 18.76 -1.66
CA HIS A 135 1.02 19.23 -0.29
C HIS A 135 -0.12 18.87 0.68
N GLN A 136 -1.27 18.43 0.18
CA GLN A 136 -2.39 17.95 0.97
C GLN A 136 -2.42 16.42 1.09
N ILE A 137 -1.38 15.74 0.59
CA ILE A 137 -1.29 14.28 0.59
C ILE A 137 -0.10 13.82 1.43
N ARG A 138 -0.34 12.83 2.28
CA ARG A 138 0.72 12.03 2.93
C ARG A 138 0.91 10.76 2.12
N ALA A 139 2.13 10.55 1.61
CA ALA A 139 2.53 9.32 0.96
C ALA A 139 3.45 8.49 1.88
N TYR A 140 3.17 7.19 2.04
CA TYR A 140 3.99 6.32 2.89
C TYR A 140 3.82 4.83 2.59
N PHE A 141 4.78 4.03 3.05
CA PHE A 141 4.68 2.57 3.12
C PHE A 141 4.24 2.15 4.52
N HIS A 142 3.52 1.03 4.64
CA HIS A 142 3.38 0.35 5.92
C HIS A 142 4.55 -0.60 6.18
N TYR A 143 4.95 -0.69 7.45
CA TYR A 143 5.80 -1.75 7.95
C TYR A 143 5.35 -2.22 9.34
N GLN A 144 4.91 -3.46 9.53
CA GLN A 144 4.69 -4.51 8.53
C GLN A 144 3.49 -4.18 7.61
N PRO A 145 3.52 -4.55 6.32
CA PRO A 145 2.41 -4.30 5.41
C PRO A 145 1.21 -5.25 5.67
N THR A 146 0.02 -4.84 5.24
CA THR A 146 -1.18 -5.71 5.34
C THR A 146 -1.16 -6.88 4.36
N PHE A 147 -0.37 -6.77 3.29
CA PHE A 147 -0.12 -7.80 2.29
C PHE A 147 1.28 -7.60 1.70
N TYR A 148 1.98 -8.70 1.40
CA TYR A 148 3.40 -8.69 1.02
C TYR A 148 3.62 -8.56 -0.49
N HIS A 149 3.15 -7.45 -1.04
CA HIS A 149 3.43 -6.97 -2.39
C HIS A 149 3.48 -5.45 -2.31
N LEU A 150 4.60 -4.85 -2.70
CA LEU A 150 4.88 -3.45 -2.43
C LEU A 150 3.74 -2.54 -2.90
N HIS A 151 3.31 -1.65 -2.02
CA HIS A 151 2.29 -0.67 -2.28
C HIS A 151 2.55 0.61 -1.48
N VAL A 152 2.15 1.75 -2.05
CA VAL A 152 2.27 3.07 -1.42
C VAL A 152 0.87 3.58 -1.10
N HIS A 153 0.70 4.07 0.12
CA HIS A 153 -0.53 4.72 0.57
C HIS A 153 -0.44 6.21 0.26
N PHE A 154 -1.48 6.77 -0.35
CA PHE A 154 -1.68 8.21 -0.53
C PHE A 154 -2.97 8.61 0.18
N ILE A 155 -2.85 9.38 1.26
CA ILE A 155 -4.00 9.81 2.07
C ILE A 155 -4.05 11.33 2.18
N HIS A 156 -5.25 11.89 2.31
CA HIS A 156 -5.38 13.31 2.64
C HIS A 156 -4.76 13.61 4.02
N VAL A 157 -4.05 14.73 4.16
CA VAL A 157 -3.38 15.12 5.42
C VAL A 157 -4.33 15.22 6.60
N SER A 158 -5.57 15.65 6.35
CA SER A 158 -6.62 15.76 7.38
C SER A 158 -7.25 14.43 7.79
N TYR A 159 -6.98 13.34 7.07
CA TYR A 159 -7.55 12.05 7.41
C TYR A 159 -6.71 11.35 8.47
N ASP A 160 -7.28 11.14 9.66
CA ASP A 160 -6.68 10.27 10.67
C ASP A 160 -6.91 8.78 10.32
N ALA A 161 -6.16 8.31 9.32
CA ALA A 161 -6.30 6.97 8.80
C ALA A 161 -5.83 5.92 9.82
N PRO A 162 -6.53 4.78 9.96
CA PRO A 162 -6.03 3.66 10.74
C PRO A 162 -4.65 3.22 10.23
N ALA A 163 -3.73 2.97 11.16
CA ALA A 163 -2.33 2.60 10.91
C ALA A 163 -1.44 3.68 10.28
N SER A 164 -1.81 4.96 10.36
CA SER A 164 -0.96 6.09 9.95
C SER A 164 0.00 6.58 11.06
N SER A 165 0.12 5.86 12.18
CA SER A 165 1.01 6.22 13.28
C SER A 165 2.47 5.97 12.93
N VAL A 166 3.38 6.78 13.51
CA VAL A 166 4.84 6.73 13.26
C VAL A 166 5.44 5.34 13.45
N ALA A 167 4.87 4.53 14.34
CA ALA A 167 5.34 3.16 14.60
C ALA A 167 5.06 2.17 13.46
N MET A 168 4.23 2.53 12.47
CA MET A 168 3.82 1.63 11.37
C MET A 168 4.12 2.18 9.98
N VAL A 169 4.63 3.41 9.85
CA VAL A 169 4.79 4.07 8.55
C VAL A 169 6.22 4.47 8.27
N CYS A 170 6.63 4.28 7.01
CA CYS A 170 7.84 4.86 6.45
C CYS A 170 7.45 5.90 5.39
N PHE A 171 7.73 7.19 5.64
CA PHE A 171 7.31 8.26 4.75
C PHE A 171 7.98 8.15 3.39
N PHE A 172 7.17 8.34 2.35
CA PHE A 172 7.59 8.28 0.97
C PHE A 172 7.83 9.69 0.43
N ASN A 173 9.01 10.24 0.72
CA ASN A 173 9.40 11.59 0.31
C ASN A 173 10.56 11.52 -0.70
N PHE A 174 10.34 12.08 -1.89
CA PHE A 174 11.37 12.38 -2.88
C PHE A 174 11.38 13.88 -3.17
N ASP A 175 11.64 14.69 -2.16
CA ASP A 175 11.99 16.09 -2.38
C ASP A 175 13.50 16.23 -2.13
N PHE A 176 14.31 15.95 -3.16
CA PHE A 176 15.74 16.29 -3.19
C PHE A 176 15.95 17.72 -3.68
N HIS A 177 15.27 18.69 -3.07
CA HIS A 177 15.55 20.11 -3.24
C HIS A 177 15.84 20.70 -1.85
N CYS A 178 17.05 20.45 -1.37
CA CYS A 178 17.76 21.29 -0.40
C CYS A 178 19.17 21.53 -0.94
#